data_AF-A0A1M5VDU9-F1
#
_entry.id   AF-A0A1M5VDU9-F1
#
_cell.length_a   1.000
_cell.length_b   1.000
_cell.length_c   1.000
_cell.angle_alpha   90.00
_cell.angle_beta   90.00
_cell.angle_gamma   90.00
#
_symmetry.space_group_name_H-M   'P 1'
#
loop_
_entity.id
_entity.type
_entity.pdbx_description
1 polymer ?
#
loop_
_entity_poly.entity_id
_entity_poly.type
_entity_poly.pdbx_seq_one_letter_code
_entity_poly.pdbx_strand_id
1 'polypeptide(L)'
;MKKYLNYLLITFLMVSLVGCANKTNSAESKVNNSASEKTEEKAEEKTEEKAEEKTEEKAEEKTEEKTEVNDNDSISEEIKITVAYANEEQLKKYNNANIFIIDEDGPALLILPKEKITDFKLSHVEHADANPSDEGELLYSTEELTPDKPLIFNFYMPDMPSIRASYKTESGIEQSCAIGESQMDGSIFLIDMGKETNK
;
A
#
# COMPACT_ATOMS: atom_id res chain seq x y z
N MET A 1 -6.60 21.46 15.94
CA MET A 1 -5.37 22.06 15.38
C MET A 1 -5.50 22.04 13.85
N LYS A 2 -6.08 23.10 13.26
CA LYS A 2 -6.46 23.18 11.82
C LYS A 2 -5.77 24.35 11.13
N LYS A 3 -4.43 24.44 11.20
CA LYS A 3 -3.69 25.61 10.67
C LYS A 3 -2.55 25.29 9.70
N TYR A 4 -2.27 24.01 9.40
CA TYR A 4 -1.17 23.64 8.51
C TYR A 4 -1.60 23.29 7.08
N LEU A 5 -2.91 23.25 6.80
CA LEU A 5 -3.45 22.90 5.48
C LEU A 5 -3.36 24.03 4.43
N ASN A 6 -2.84 25.21 4.80
CA ASN A 6 -2.72 26.38 3.91
C ASN A 6 -1.30 26.71 3.45
N TYR A 7 -0.29 25.89 3.79
CA TYR A 7 1.11 26.16 3.42
C TYR A 7 1.66 25.31 2.26
N LEU A 8 0.89 24.36 1.71
CA LEU A 8 1.35 23.46 0.65
C LEU A 8 1.10 23.99 -0.79
N LEU A 9 0.59 25.22 -0.97
CA LEU A 9 0.16 25.72 -2.29
C LEU A 9 0.94 26.94 -2.83
N ILE A 10 2.11 27.29 -2.27
CA ILE A 10 2.83 28.54 -2.63
C ILE A 10 4.34 28.31 -2.93
N THR A 11 4.74 27.17 -3.48
CA THR A 11 6.15 26.95 -3.92
C THR A 11 6.30 26.48 -5.36
N PHE A 12 5.27 26.65 -6.20
CA PHE A 12 5.34 26.33 -7.63
C PHE A 12 5.21 27.59 -8.49
N LEU A 13 6.18 28.51 -8.39
CA LEU A 13 6.40 29.52 -9.43
C LEU A 13 7.79 30.15 -9.26
N MET A 14 8.53 30.24 -10.38
CA MET A 14 9.79 30.97 -10.60
C MET A 14 11.10 30.17 -10.45
N VAL A 15 11.51 29.46 -11.51
CA VAL A 15 12.83 29.69 -12.17
C VAL A 15 12.72 29.30 -13.65
N SER A 16 12.42 30.26 -14.51
CA SER A 16 12.80 30.19 -15.92
C SER A 16 13.25 31.58 -16.39
N LEU A 17 14.38 31.58 -17.11
CA LEU A 17 14.99 32.67 -17.91
C LEU A 17 16.02 33.61 -17.23
N VAL A 18 17.30 33.21 -17.33
CA VAL A 18 18.44 34.06 -17.72
C VAL A 18 19.31 33.15 -18.60
N GLY A 19 19.65 33.40 -19.86
CA GLY A 19 19.99 34.66 -20.54
C GLY A 19 21.44 34.55 -21.00
N CYS A 20 21.67 34.30 -22.30
CA CYS A 20 22.97 34.12 -22.94
C CYS A 20 23.84 35.39 -22.96
N ALA A 21 25.17 35.25 -22.80
CA ALA A 21 26.29 36.01 -23.43
C ALA A 21 27.59 35.79 -22.62
N ASN A 22 28.83 35.69 -23.12
CA ASN A 22 29.46 35.49 -24.42
C ASN A 22 31.00 35.33 -24.19
N LYS A 23 31.72 34.59 -25.07
CA LYS A 23 33.20 34.57 -25.33
C LYS A 23 34.16 34.09 -24.20
N THR A 24 35.19 33.24 -24.42
CA THR A 24 36.12 33.05 -25.55
C THR A 24 36.72 31.62 -25.63
N ASN A 25 36.89 31.13 -26.86
CA ASN A 25 37.95 30.26 -27.43
C ASN A 25 38.71 29.23 -26.56
N SER A 26 38.65 27.96 -26.98
CA SER A 26 39.84 27.22 -27.45
C SER A 26 39.44 25.97 -28.25
N ALA A 27 40.11 25.82 -29.40
CA ALA A 27 40.43 24.65 -30.24
C ALA A 27 40.07 23.24 -29.70
N GLU A 28 39.81 22.19 -30.47
CA GLU A 28 39.82 21.84 -31.89
C GLU A 28 39.25 20.40 -31.95
N SER A 29 38.57 20.02 -33.05
CA SER A 29 38.75 18.72 -33.75
C SER A 29 37.46 18.20 -34.39
N LYS A 30 37.48 18.25 -35.74
CA LYS A 30 36.95 17.30 -36.75
C LYS A 30 35.48 16.84 -36.68
N VAL A 31 34.63 17.35 -37.59
CA VAL A 31 34.38 16.81 -38.96
C VAL A 31 33.61 15.49 -38.95
N ASN A 32 32.30 15.55 -39.21
CA ASN A 32 31.77 15.05 -40.48
C ASN A 32 30.36 15.58 -40.76
N ASN A 33 30.17 15.95 -42.02
CA ASN A 33 29.01 16.62 -42.58
C ASN A 33 28.23 15.59 -43.40
N SER A 34 26.90 15.53 -43.27
CA SER A 34 26.02 15.03 -44.33
C SER A 34 24.58 15.45 -44.04
N ALA A 35 24.13 16.47 -44.76
CA ALA A 35 22.75 16.89 -44.87
C ALA A 35 21.92 15.89 -45.70
N SER A 36 20.62 15.77 -45.40
CA SER A 36 19.56 15.74 -46.42
C SER A 36 18.19 16.01 -45.77
N GLU A 37 17.45 16.90 -46.42
CA GLU A 37 16.12 17.41 -46.12
C GLU A 37 14.97 16.43 -46.49
N LYS A 38 13.81 16.62 -45.85
CA LYS A 38 12.44 16.79 -46.41
C LYS A 38 11.40 16.36 -45.36
N THR A 39 10.52 17.20 -44.79
CA THR A 39 9.38 18.02 -45.29
C THR A 39 8.07 17.24 -45.50
N GLU A 40 7.06 17.62 -44.70
CA GLU A 40 5.58 17.57 -44.88
C GLU A 40 4.88 16.20 -45.04
N GLU A 41 3.64 15.90 -44.63
CA GLU A 41 2.33 16.58 -44.42
C GLU A 41 1.51 15.69 -43.41
N LYS A 42 0.72 16.18 -42.44
CA LYS A 42 -0.63 16.80 -42.46
C LYS A 42 -1.83 15.81 -42.33
N ALA A 43 -2.81 16.24 -41.51
CA ALA A 43 -4.25 15.89 -41.44
C ALA A 43 -4.64 14.54 -40.80
N GLU A 44 -5.79 14.34 -40.17
CA GLU A 44 -6.82 15.11 -39.43
C GLU A 44 -7.88 14.05 -38.98
N GLU A 45 -8.91 14.46 -38.22
CA GLU A 45 -10.11 13.72 -37.76
C GLU A 45 -9.95 12.79 -36.53
N LYS A 46 -10.59 12.97 -35.36
CA LYS A 46 -11.88 13.53 -34.88
C LYS A 46 -13.08 12.58 -35.02
N THR A 47 -13.44 11.89 -33.92
CA THR A 47 -14.81 11.44 -33.54
C THR A 47 -14.69 10.80 -32.14
N GLU A 48 -15.15 11.40 -31.04
CA GLU A 48 -16.54 11.39 -30.52
C GLU A 48 -17.28 10.07 -30.73
N GLU A 49 -17.35 9.24 -29.68
CA GLU A 49 -18.64 8.64 -29.33
C GLU A 49 -18.77 8.39 -27.83
N LYS A 50 -19.81 9.03 -27.29
CA LYS A 50 -20.35 8.90 -25.95
C LYS A 50 -21.32 7.71 -25.99
N ALA A 51 -21.12 6.70 -25.14
CA ALA A 51 -22.15 5.74 -24.81
C ALA A 51 -22.13 5.49 -23.29
N GLU A 52 -23.15 6.06 -22.66
CA GLU A 52 -23.63 5.69 -21.33
C GLU A 52 -24.16 4.26 -21.40
N GLU A 53 -23.70 3.36 -20.53
CA GLU A 53 -24.52 2.24 -20.12
C GLU A 53 -24.35 2.01 -18.61
N LYS A 54 -25.41 2.37 -17.89
CA LYS A 54 -25.68 1.91 -16.54
C LYS A 54 -25.96 0.42 -16.61
N THR A 55 -25.21 -0.36 -15.85
CA THR A 55 -25.69 -1.66 -15.37
C THR A 55 -25.37 -1.75 -13.88
N GLU A 56 -26.43 -1.67 -13.08
CA GLU A 56 -26.44 -2.11 -11.69
C GLU A 56 -26.15 -3.61 -11.68
N GLU A 57 -25.06 -4.05 -11.05
CA GLU A 57 -24.97 -5.42 -10.56
C GLU A 57 -24.55 -5.40 -9.09
N LYS A 58 -25.58 -5.60 -8.27
CA LYS A 58 -25.50 -5.94 -6.86
C LYS A 58 -25.00 -7.38 -6.78
N ALA A 59 -23.70 -7.57 -6.57
CA ALA A 59 -23.13 -8.86 -6.19
C ALA A 59 -22.72 -8.81 -4.70
N GLU A 60 -23.63 -9.32 -3.85
CA GLU A 60 -23.28 -9.80 -2.51
C GLU A 60 -22.49 -11.10 -2.70
N GLU A 61 -21.16 -11.04 -2.74
CA GLU A 61 -20.33 -12.24 -2.68
C GLU A 61 -19.97 -12.52 -1.22
N LYS A 62 -20.80 -13.38 -0.60
CA LYS A 62 -20.54 -14.01 0.68
C LYS A 62 -19.82 -15.32 0.38
N THR A 63 -18.51 -15.28 0.21
CA THR A 63 -17.68 -16.48 0.07
C THR A 63 -17.33 -16.99 1.47
N GLU A 64 -18.16 -17.90 1.97
CA GLU A 64 -17.80 -18.81 3.06
C GLU A 64 -16.90 -19.89 2.46
N GLU A 65 -15.58 -19.73 2.58
CA GLU A 65 -14.66 -20.83 2.34
C GLU A 65 -14.63 -21.74 3.57
N LYS A 66 -15.13 -22.95 3.35
CA LYS A 66 -15.23 -24.05 4.31
C LYS A 66 -13.83 -24.66 4.49
N THR A 67 -13.15 -24.33 5.58
CA THR A 67 -11.93 -25.04 5.99
C THR A 67 -12.28 -26.48 6.40
N GLU A 68 -11.61 -27.44 5.77
CA GLU A 68 -11.67 -28.85 6.13
C GLU A 68 -11.03 -29.09 7.50
N VAL A 69 -11.74 -29.87 8.32
CA VAL A 69 -11.38 -30.21 9.70
C VAL A 69 -10.28 -31.27 9.67
N ASN A 70 -9.10 -30.91 10.15
CA ASN A 70 -8.14 -31.86 10.69
C ASN A 70 -8.28 -31.80 12.22
N ASP A 71 -8.82 -32.87 12.81
CA ASP A 71 -9.02 -33.02 14.25
C ASP A 71 -7.66 -33.09 14.98
N ASN A 72 -7.11 -31.93 15.32
CA ASN A 72 -6.17 -31.80 16.42
C ASN A 72 -6.55 -30.52 17.19
N ASP A 73 -7.17 -30.72 18.34
CA ASP A 73 -7.90 -29.77 19.18
C ASP A 73 -6.99 -28.66 19.76
N SER A 74 -6.52 -27.78 18.89
CA SER A 74 -6.10 -26.43 19.22
C SER A 74 -7.16 -25.49 18.69
N ILE A 75 -7.95 -24.91 19.58
CA ILE A 75 -8.91 -23.86 19.26
C ILE A 75 -8.13 -22.70 18.64
N SER A 76 -8.00 -22.68 17.31
CA SER A 76 -7.52 -21.52 16.55
C SER A 76 -8.61 -20.46 16.70
N GLU A 77 -8.31 -19.42 17.45
CA GLU A 77 -9.22 -18.30 17.62
C GLU A 77 -9.30 -17.51 16.32
N GLU A 78 -10.51 -17.09 15.96
CA GLU A 78 -10.75 -16.29 14.76
C GLU A 78 -9.88 -15.02 14.75
N ILE A 79 -9.18 -14.76 13.63
CA ILE A 79 -8.44 -13.52 13.40
C ILE A 79 -9.39 -12.31 13.49
N LYS A 80 -9.01 -11.31 14.30
CA LYS A 80 -9.84 -10.13 14.61
C LYS A 80 -9.54 -8.89 13.78
N ILE A 81 -8.73 -9.02 12.73
CA ILE A 81 -8.50 -7.97 11.73
C ILE A 81 -8.87 -8.44 10.32
N THR A 82 -9.16 -7.49 9.45
CA THR A 82 -9.16 -7.69 8.01
C THR A 82 -8.15 -6.75 7.36
N VAL A 83 -7.61 -7.16 6.21
CA VAL A 83 -6.69 -6.34 5.42
C VAL A 83 -7.15 -6.36 3.97
N ALA A 84 -7.20 -5.18 3.35
CA ALA A 84 -7.56 -5.01 1.95
C ALA A 84 -6.92 -3.73 1.40
N TYR A 85 -6.86 -3.58 0.07
CA TYR A 85 -6.52 -2.29 -0.51
C TYR A 85 -7.55 -1.23 -0.11
N ALA A 86 -7.05 -0.05 0.26
CA ALA A 86 -7.89 1.08 0.60
C ALA A 86 -8.40 1.76 -0.67
N ASN A 87 -9.72 1.83 -0.84
CA ASN A 87 -10.34 2.61 -1.91
C ASN A 87 -10.69 4.04 -1.45
N GLU A 88 -11.05 4.91 -2.40
CA GLU A 88 -11.36 6.32 -2.09
C GLU A 88 -12.48 6.49 -1.06
N GLU A 89 -13.49 5.62 -1.07
CA GLU A 89 -14.61 5.70 -0.13
C GLU A 89 -14.15 5.40 1.29
N GLN A 90 -13.29 4.37 1.45
CA GLN A 90 -12.68 4.01 2.72
C GLN A 90 -11.74 5.11 3.22
N LEU A 91 -10.93 5.70 2.34
CA LEU A 91 -10.05 6.83 2.72
C LEU A 91 -10.84 8.04 3.21
N LYS A 92 -12.01 8.32 2.61
CA LYS A 92 -12.92 9.38 3.06
C LYS A 92 -13.62 9.02 4.37
N LYS A 93 -14.07 7.77 4.51
CA LYS A 93 -14.75 7.26 5.72
C LYS A 93 -13.83 7.29 6.94
N TYR A 94 -12.59 6.84 6.78
CA TYR A 94 -11.61 6.72 7.85
C TYR A 94 -10.60 7.87 7.83
N ASN A 95 -11.09 9.11 7.77
CA ASN A 95 -10.25 10.32 7.74
C ASN A 95 -9.47 10.59 9.04
N ASN A 96 -9.76 9.81 10.09
CA ASN A 96 -9.14 9.82 11.41
C ASN A 96 -8.22 8.61 11.62
N ALA A 97 -8.06 7.72 10.63
CA ALA A 97 -7.18 6.57 10.70
C ALA A 97 -5.76 6.97 11.07
N ASN A 98 -5.05 6.05 11.69
CA ASN A 98 -3.61 6.16 11.75
C ASN A 98 -3.06 5.95 10.33
N ILE A 99 -2.09 6.75 9.92
CA ILE A 99 -1.46 6.67 8.59
C ILE A 99 0.02 6.41 8.79
N PHE A 100 0.54 5.38 8.12
CA PHE A 100 1.95 5.01 8.15
C PHE A 100 2.44 4.71 6.72
N ILE A 101 3.51 5.35 6.28
CA ILE A 101 4.01 5.21 4.91
C ILE A 101 5.33 4.45 4.99
N ILE A 102 5.37 3.23 4.45
CA ILE A 102 6.61 2.45 4.29
C ILE A 102 7.24 2.77 2.94
N ASP A 103 6.41 2.78 1.90
CA ASP A 103 6.78 3.09 0.52
C ASP A 103 5.80 4.14 -0.03
N GLU A 104 6.30 5.30 -0.47
CA GLU A 104 5.46 6.38 -1.01
C GLU A 104 4.76 6.00 -2.32
N ASP A 105 5.37 5.11 -3.10
CA ASP A 105 4.83 4.62 -4.38
C ASP A 105 3.98 3.34 -4.20
N GLY A 106 3.99 2.76 -2.99
CA GLY A 106 3.24 1.56 -2.67
C GLY A 106 1.72 1.81 -2.57
N PRO A 107 0.89 0.80 -2.92
CA PRO A 107 -0.55 0.90 -2.74
C PRO A 107 -0.92 1.07 -1.27
N ALA A 108 -2.03 1.79 -1.03
CA ALA A 108 -2.57 1.94 0.31
C ALA A 108 -3.35 0.68 0.72
N LEU A 109 -3.02 0.14 1.88
CA LEU A 109 -3.66 -0.99 2.53
C LEU A 109 -4.38 -0.51 3.79
N LEU A 110 -5.58 -1.01 4.03
CA LEU A 110 -6.40 -0.76 5.20
C LEU A 110 -6.37 -1.99 6.11
N ILE A 111 -5.83 -1.83 7.31
CA ILE A 111 -5.99 -2.79 8.41
C ILE A 111 -7.17 -2.35 9.26
N LEU A 112 -8.28 -3.08 9.16
CA LEU A 112 -9.52 -2.80 9.86
C LEU A 112 -9.75 -3.85 10.95
N PRO A 113 -9.69 -3.47 12.25
CA PRO A 113 -10.03 -4.41 13.30
C PRO A 113 -11.55 -4.58 13.41
N LYS A 114 -12.00 -5.79 13.77
CA LYS A 114 -13.41 -6.15 13.99
C LYS A 114 -13.93 -5.66 15.35
N GLU A 115 -13.01 -5.48 16.30
CA GLU A 115 -13.23 -5.02 17.67
C GLU A 115 -12.08 -4.09 18.09
N LYS A 116 -12.07 -3.61 19.33
CA LYS A 116 -10.90 -2.89 19.83
C LYS A 116 -9.74 -3.86 20.04
N ILE A 117 -8.57 -3.51 19.53
CA ILE A 117 -7.33 -4.27 19.77
C ILE A 117 -6.26 -3.35 20.36
N THR A 118 -5.35 -3.94 21.13
CA THR A 118 -4.30 -3.20 21.84
C THR A 118 -2.91 -3.76 21.56
N ASP A 119 -1.86 -2.98 21.87
CA ASP A 119 -0.46 -3.34 21.61
C ASP A 119 -0.21 -3.76 20.16
N PHE A 120 -0.83 -3.01 19.22
CA PHE A 120 -0.75 -3.32 17.81
C PHE A 120 0.65 -3.00 17.28
N LYS A 121 1.22 -3.93 16.53
CA LYS A 121 2.54 -3.84 15.92
C LYS A 121 2.49 -4.33 14.47
N LEU A 122 3.22 -3.65 13.61
CA LEU A 122 3.61 -4.15 12.29
C LEU A 122 5.12 -4.36 12.27
N SER A 123 5.54 -5.52 11.80
CA SER A 123 6.95 -5.87 11.67
C SER A 123 7.26 -6.41 10.29
N HIS A 124 8.47 -6.12 9.79
CA HIS A 124 9.02 -6.76 8.61
C HIS A 124 9.65 -8.10 8.98
N VAL A 125 9.28 -9.18 8.30
CA VAL A 125 9.85 -10.52 8.52
C VAL A 125 10.78 -10.83 7.37
N GLU A 126 12.08 -10.91 7.67
CA GLU A 126 13.07 -11.41 6.73
C GLU A 126 13.06 -12.94 6.69
N HIS A 127 12.95 -13.49 5.48
CA HIS A 127 13.11 -14.92 5.24
C HIS A 127 14.58 -15.21 4.92
N ALA A 128 15.46 -15.04 5.91
CA ALA A 128 16.89 -15.35 5.78
C ALA A 128 17.16 -16.78 6.21
N ASP A 129 17.36 -17.67 5.23
CA ASP A 129 17.66 -19.10 5.40
C ASP A 129 16.62 -19.87 6.25
N ALA A 130 16.82 -21.19 6.41
CA ALA A 130 15.82 -22.15 6.87
C ALA A 130 15.23 -21.93 8.30
N ASN A 131 15.54 -20.81 8.95
CA ASN A 131 14.95 -20.38 10.22
C ASN A 131 14.67 -18.86 10.14
N PRO A 132 13.45 -18.43 9.78
CA PRO A 132 13.07 -17.03 9.91
C PRO A 132 13.29 -16.58 11.36
N SER A 133 13.88 -15.40 11.58
CA SER A 133 13.98 -14.90 12.96
C SER A 133 12.56 -14.69 13.50
N ASP A 134 12.30 -15.24 14.69
CA ASP A 134 10.97 -15.17 15.30
C ASP A 134 10.52 -13.70 15.53
N GLU A 135 11.48 -12.79 15.70
CA GLU A 135 11.26 -11.36 15.86
C GLU A 135 11.62 -10.63 14.54
N GLY A 136 10.61 -10.15 13.82
CA GLY A 136 10.79 -9.27 12.67
C GLY A 136 11.17 -7.83 13.08
N GLU A 137 11.70 -7.03 12.16
CA GLU A 137 12.00 -5.61 12.39
C GLU A 137 10.70 -4.83 12.63
N LEU A 138 10.56 -4.17 13.79
CA LEU A 138 9.38 -3.36 14.10
C LEU A 138 9.32 -2.12 13.20
N LEU A 139 8.27 -2.01 12.39
CA LEU A 139 8.03 -0.89 11.49
C LEU A 139 7.10 0.16 12.11
N TYR A 140 6.04 -0.29 12.78
CA TYR A 140 5.02 0.57 13.35
C TYR A 140 4.44 -0.04 14.61
N SER A 141 4.07 0.81 15.57
CA SER A 141 3.30 0.40 16.74
C SER A 141 2.35 1.48 17.20
N THR A 142 1.20 1.06 17.73
CA THR A 142 0.23 1.92 18.40
C THR A 142 -0.38 1.17 19.58
N GLU A 143 -0.73 1.91 20.63
CA GLU A 143 -1.35 1.34 21.82
C GLU A 143 -2.69 0.68 21.51
N GLU A 144 -3.43 1.23 20.54
CA GLU A 144 -4.79 0.82 20.24
C GLU A 144 -5.17 1.07 18.77
N LEU A 145 -5.94 0.13 18.20
CA LEU A 145 -6.73 0.31 16.99
C LEU A 145 -8.20 -0.04 17.28
N THR A 146 -9.11 0.66 16.60
CA THR A 146 -10.56 0.42 16.72
C THR A 146 -11.21 0.40 15.34
N PRO A 147 -12.42 -0.18 15.18
CA PRO A 147 -13.11 -0.18 13.89
C PRO A 147 -13.34 1.22 13.31
N ASP A 148 -13.44 2.25 14.17
CA ASP A 148 -13.61 3.65 13.79
C ASP A 148 -12.29 4.41 13.58
N LYS A 149 -11.17 3.85 14.06
CA LYS A 149 -9.84 4.43 13.91
C LYS A 149 -8.84 3.33 13.49
N PRO A 150 -8.96 2.84 12.25
CA PRO A 150 -8.10 1.78 11.73
C PRO A 150 -6.68 2.30 11.41
N LEU A 151 -5.86 1.44 10.82
CA LEU A 151 -4.57 1.81 10.24
C LEU A 151 -4.65 1.74 8.72
N ILE A 152 -4.22 2.81 8.06
CA ILE A 152 -3.91 2.81 6.63
C ILE A 152 -2.39 2.85 6.50
N PHE A 153 -1.83 1.97 5.68
CA PHE A 153 -0.40 1.99 5.41
C PHE A 153 -0.08 1.76 3.94
N ASN A 154 0.99 2.38 3.46
CA ASN A 154 1.46 2.22 2.08
C ASN A 154 2.62 1.26 2.02
N PHE A 155 2.50 0.21 1.21
CA PHE A 155 3.50 -0.84 1.10
C PHE A 155 3.39 -1.58 -0.22
N TYR A 156 4.52 -1.79 -0.89
CA TYR A 156 4.62 -2.70 -2.02
C TYR A 156 4.76 -4.13 -1.51
N MET A 157 3.76 -4.99 -1.77
CA MET A 157 3.78 -6.39 -1.37
C MET A 157 4.80 -7.18 -2.20
N PRO A 158 5.81 -7.83 -1.59
CA PRO A 158 6.67 -8.77 -2.29
C PRO A 158 5.99 -10.14 -2.44
N ASP A 159 6.59 -11.01 -3.26
CA ASP A 159 6.09 -12.36 -3.57
C ASP A 159 5.91 -13.25 -2.33
N MET A 160 6.65 -13.00 -1.25
CA MET A 160 6.54 -13.70 0.03
C MET A 160 5.98 -12.76 1.11
N PRO A 161 5.05 -13.23 1.97
CA PRO A 161 4.56 -12.45 3.11
C PRO A 161 5.73 -11.98 3.97
N SER A 162 6.02 -10.68 3.92
CA SER A 162 7.14 -10.06 4.65
C SER A 162 6.65 -9.06 5.68
N ILE A 163 5.34 -8.92 5.86
CA ILE A 163 4.74 -8.08 6.89
C ILE A 163 3.96 -8.97 7.85
N ARG A 164 4.20 -8.78 9.15
CA ARG A 164 3.47 -9.41 10.25
C ARG A 164 2.73 -8.33 11.02
N ALA A 165 1.45 -8.56 11.29
CA ALA A 165 0.68 -7.79 12.26
C ALA A 165 0.50 -8.61 13.55
N SER A 166 0.82 -8.02 14.69
CA SER A 166 0.57 -8.62 16.01
C SER A 166 -0.17 -7.66 16.93
N TYR A 167 -1.03 -8.19 17.80
CA TYR A 167 -1.91 -7.41 18.68
C TYR A 167 -2.52 -8.27 19.79
N LYS A 168 -3.19 -7.60 20.74
CA LYS A 168 -4.02 -8.22 21.78
C LYS A 168 -5.49 -7.91 21.55
N THR A 169 -6.33 -8.95 21.58
CA THR A 169 -7.80 -8.82 21.51
C THR A 169 -8.37 -8.16 22.78
N GLU A 170 -9.66 -7.82 22.80
CA GLU A 170 -10.30 -7.29 24.03
C GLU A 170 -10.22 -8.27 25.21
N SER A 171 -10.14 -9.57 24.93
CA SER A 171 -9.96 -10.63 25.93
C SER A 171 -8.51 -10.76 26.42
N GLY A 172 -7.58 -9.94 25.92
CA GLY A 172 -6.17 -9.95 26.28
C GLY A 172 -5.36 -11.06 25.60
N ILE A 173 -5.91 -11.69 24.56
CA ILE A 173 -5.26 -12.81 23.86
C ILE A 173 -4.36 -12.25 22.77
N GLU A 174 -3.11 -12.67 22.75
CA GLU A 174 -2.13 -12.32 21.73
C GLU A 174 -2.43 -13.08 20.43
N GLN A 175 -2.56 -12.34 19.33
CA GLN A 175 -2.71 -12.85 17.98
C GLN A 175 -1.63 -12.26 17.08
N SER A 176 -1.19 -13.05 16.10
CA SER A 176 -0.18 -12.68 15.13
C SER A 176 -0.55 -13.28 13.78
N CYS A 177 -0.48 -12.48 12.72
CA CYS A 177 -0.73 -12.95 11.36
C CYS A 177 0.25 -12.33 10.37
N ALA A 178 0.69 -13.13 9.39
CA ALA A 178 1.40 -12.63 8.23
C ALA A 178 0.40 -12.13 7.17
N ILE A 179 0.75 -11.03 6.51
CA ILE A 179 -0.03 -10.41 5.44
C ILE A 179 0.63 -10.74 4.11
N GLY A 180 -0.13 -11.32 3.18
CA GLY A 180 0.34 -11.66 1.84
C GLY A 180 -0.65 -11.26 0.75
N GLU A 181 -0.15 -11.24 -0.49
CA GLU A 181 -0.94 -11.00 -1.70
C GLU A 181 -0.86 -12.22 -2.60
N SER A 182 -2.04 -12.70 -3.03
CA SER A 182 -2.16 -13.78 -3.99
C SER A 182 -1.66 -13.34 -5.35
N GLN A 183 -0.63 -14.02 -5.85
CA GLN A 183 -0.07 -13.75 -7.18
C GLN A 183 -1.00 -14.20 -8.34
N MET A 184 -2.14 -14.83 -8.04
CA MET A 184 -3.12 -15.25 -9.05
C MET A 184 -4.11 -14.14 -9.38
N ASP A 185 -4.63 -13.46 -8.35
CA ASP A 185 -5.75 -12.51 -8.46
C ASP A 185 -5.53 -11.18 -7.74
N GLY A 186 -4.38 -10.99 -7.08
CA GLY A 186 -4.06 -9.80 -6.30
C GLY A 186 -4.84 -9.69 -4.99
N SER A 187 -5.55 -10.75 -4.57
CA SER A 187 -6.30 -10.71 -3.31
C SER A 187 -5.36 -10.73 -2.10
N ILE A 188 -5.71 -9.97 -1.06
CA ILE A 188 -4.98 -9.98 0.20
C ILE A 188 -5.46 -11.16 1.06
N PHE A 189 -4.53 -11.93 1.60
CA PHE A 189 -4.81 -13.02 2.53
C PHE A 189 -4.01 -12.87 3.83
N LEU A 190 -4.51 -13.50 4.89
CA LEU A 190 -3.87 -13.52 6.21
C LEU A 190 -3.54 -14.97 6.59
N ILE A 191 -2.31 -15.18 7.07
CA ILE A 191 -1.87 -16.46 7.61
C ILE A 191 -1.77 -16.30 9.13
N ASP A 192 -2.53 -17.11 9.88
CA ASP A 192 -2.38 -17.22 11.34
C ASP A 192 -0.98 -17.77 11.68
N MET A 193 -0.21 -17.02 12.44
CA MET A 193 1.15 -17.42 12.87
C MET A 193 1.14 -18.09 14.25
N GLY A 194 -0.04 -18.26 14.86
CA GLY A 194 -0.20 -18.84 16.18
C GLY A 194 0.15 -17.87 17.31
N LYS A 195 0.08 -18.38 18.54
CA LYS A 195 0.39 -17.63 19.75
C LYS A 195 1.90 -17.59 19.95
N GLU A 196 2.49 -16.41 20.08
CA GLU A 196 3.86 -16.26 20.58
C GLU A 196 3.87 -16.65 22.06
N THR A 197 4.12 -17.93 22.36
CA THR A 197 4.34 -18.34 23.74
C THR A 197 5.70 -17.80 24.17
N ASN A 198 5.69 -16.66 24.87
CA ASN A 198 6.84 -16.17 25.63
C ASN A 198 7.43 -17.33 26.44
N LYS A 199 8.64 -17.75 26.08
CA LYS A 199 9.39 -18.82 26.72
C LYS A 199 10.30 -18.27 27.81
#